data_AF-A0A968X5A4-F1
#
_entry.id   AF-A0A968X5A4-F1
#
_cell.length_a   1.000
_cell.length_b   1.000
_cell.length_c   1.000
_cell.angle_alpha   90.00
_cell.angle_beta   90.00
_cell.angle_gamma   90.00
#
_symmetry.space_group_name_H-M   'P 1'
#
loop_
_entity.id
_entity.type
_entity.pdbx_description
1 polymer ?
#
loop_
_entity_poly.entity_id
_entity_poly.type
_entity_poly.pdbx_seq_one_letter_code
_entity_poly.pdbx_strand_id
1 'polypeptide(L)'
;MMNLNKSNIPLALVLVVGMAFAAWFLLPSTAQYLISTTGEESKGSQLRALWNLLLERTRPPLQLAADAKIEYYDGVTGAPGVNTFLHQEVESSKRERQLQMIADAGFRWIRQPFPWYDIEVSAKGNYSDTRNGIEAWAKYDNIVDLAEKYDLRIIARLEAPPAWAHQGYKDLGTLGPPADFNDFADFVAATVTRYKGHIRYYQIWNEPNIYPEWGEQRSNPEDYAKMLCAAYMRAKQIDPSVVIIAAALAPTISQDGGGFAGGGLNDLIFLQRMYNAGAGACFDVASAQGYGL
;
A
#
# COMPACT_ATOMS: atom_id res chain seq x y z
N MET A 1 -1.84 68.56 14.42
CA MET A 1 -2.56 67.56 13.59
C MET A 1 -1.55 66.46 13.28
N MET A 2 -1.52 65.41 14.11
CA MET A 2 -0.46 64.40 14.08
C MET A 2 -0.78 63.38 12.98
N ASN A 3 0.05 63.36 11.93
CA ASN A 3 -0.05 62.40 10.83
C ASN A 3 0.30 61.00 11.35
N LEU A 4 -0.70 60.23 11.74
CA LEU A 4 -0.56 58.80 11.98
C LEU A 4 -0.26 58.13 10.65
N ASN A 5 0.99 57.71 10.51
CA ASN A 5 1.54 57.04 9.36
C ASN A 5 0.77 55.72 9.13
N LYS A 6 -0.09 55.69 8.10
CA LYS A 6 -0.94 54.52 7.76
C LYS A 6 -0.15 53.23 7.48
N SER A 7 1.18 53.32 7.38
CA SER A 7 2.09 52.19 7.16
C SER A 7 2.30 51.27 8.38
N ASN A 8 2.05 51.73 9.61
CA ASN A 8 2.35 50.94 10.83
C ASN A 8 1.14 50.24 11.47
N ILE A 9 -0.07 50.58 11.01
CA ILE A 9 -1.33 49.98 11.48
C ILE A 9 -1.34 48.45 11.34
N PRO A 10 -0.90 47.84 10.20
CA PRO A 10 -0.92 46.38 10.08
C PRO A 10 0.07 45.69 11.04
N LEU A 11 1.23 46.30 11.30
CA LEU A 11 2.24 45.72 12.20
C LEU A 11 1.78 45.77 13.67
N ALA A 12 1.21 46.90 14.10
CA ALA A 12 0.66 47.04 15.44
C ALA A 12 -0.51 46.07 15.68
N LEU A 13 -1.37 45.87 14.68
CA LEU A 13 -2.48 44.91 14.75
C LEU A 13 -1.97 43.47 14.91
N VAL A 14 -0.97 43.08 14.12
CA VAL A 14 -0.35 41.74 14.21
C VAL A 14 0.26 41.49 15.59
N LEU A 15 0.94 42.48 16.16
CA LEU A 15 1.53 42.38 17.49
C LEU A 15 0.47 42.21 18.58
N VAL A 16 -0.62 42.98 18.52
CA VAL A 16 -1.72 42.87 19.50
C VAL A 16 -2.41 41.51 19.40
N VAL A 17 -2.69 41.02 18.19
CA VAL A 17 -3.27 39.70 17.98
C VAL A 17 -2.33 38.59 18.46
N GLY A 18 -1.03 38.70 18.18
CA GLY A 18 -0.03 37.74 18.63
C GLY A 18 0.10 37.68 20.15
N MET A 19 0.10 38.84 20.83
CA MET A 19 0.13 38.90 22.30
C MET A 19 -1.14 38.34 22.93
N ALA A 20 -2.32 38.66 22.37
CA ALA A 20 -3.60 38.12 22.84
C ALA A 20 -3.66 36.59 22.67
N PHE A 21 -3.17 36.07 21.55
CA PHE A 21 -3.08 34.63 21.31
C PHE A 21 -2.11 33.95 22.29
N ALA A 22 -0.92 34.54 22.51
CA ALA A 22 0.05 33.99 23.46
C ALA A 22 -0.51 33.95 24.90
N ALA A 23 -1.18 35.03 25.32
CA ALA A 23 -1.84 35.08 26.62
C ALA A 23 -2.94 34.02 26.74
N TRP A 24 -3.77 33.87 25.72
CA TRP A 24 -4.82 32.85 25.67
C TRP A 24 -4.26 31.42 25.69
N PHE A 25 -3.20 31.15 24.92
CA PHE A 25 -2.55 29.84 24.82
C PHE A 25 -1.85 29.38 26.11
N LEU A 26 -1.45 30.34 26.96
CA LEU A 26 -0.84 30.04 28.25
C LEU A 26 -1.85 29.66 29.34
N LEU A 27 -3.15 29.95 29.15
CA LEU A 27 -4.19 29.64 30.13
C LEU A 27 -4.42 28.12 30.26
N PRO A 28 -4.58 27.58 31.48
CA PRO A 28 -4.85 26.15 31.70
C PRO A 28 -6.14 25.65 31.04
N SER A 29 -7.20 26.47 31.02
CA SER A 29 -8.47 26.17 30.36
C SER A 29 -8.32 25.95 28.86
N THR A 30 -7.38 26.68 28.24
CA THR A 30 -7.08 26.56 26.82
C THR A 30 -6.40 25.23 26.53
N ALA A 31 -5.50 24.76 27.40
CA ALA A 31 -4.86 23.45 27.20
C ALA A 31 -5.88 22.30 27.16
N GLN A 32 -6.90 22.32 28.01
CA GLN A 32 -7.97 21.31 27.98
C GLN A 32 -8.84 21.41 26.72
N TYR A 33 -9.20 22.64 26.32
CA TYR A 33 -9.93 22.86 25.08
C TYR A 33 -9.12 22.36 23.86
N LEU A 34 -7.82 22.63 23.83
CA LEU A 34 -6.94 22.19 22.76
C LEU A 34 -6.77 20.68 22.74
N ILE A 35 -6.64 20.01 23.88
CA ILE A 35 -6.68 18.54 23.93
C ILE A 35 -7.98 18.01 23.30
N SER A 36 -9.13 18.59 23.63
CA SER A 36 -10.42 18.13 23.08
C SER A 36 -10.57 18.38 21.57
N THR A 37 -9.84 19.36 21.02
CA THR A 37 -9.91 19.75 19.61
C THR A 37 -8.84 19.06 18.76
N THR A 38 -7.63 18.89 19.30
CA THR A 38 -6.46 18.40 18.56
C THR A 38 -6.03 16.99 18.97
N GLY A 39 -6.46 16.48 20.12
CA GLY A 39 -6.01 15.21 20.69
C GLY A 39 -4.58 15.24 21.25
N GLU A 40 -3.93 16.40 21.30
CA GLU A 40 -2.50 16.53 21.63
C GLU A 40 -2.32 17.00 23.07
N GLU A 41 -1.49 16.29 23.84
CA GLU A 41 -1.23 16.61 25.26
C GLU A 41 -0.14 17.68 25.44
N SER A 42 0.83 17.76 24.53
CA SER A 42 1.93 18.71 24.62
C SER A 42 1.60 20.04 23.95
N LYS A 43 1.99 21.16 24.56
CA LYS A 43 1.75 22.50 24.00
C LYS A 43 2.38 22.71 22.61
N GLY A 44 3.57 22.15 22.38
CA GLY A 44 4.23 22.22 21.08
C GLY A 44 3.42 21.50 20.00
N SER A 45 2.92 20.31 20.31
CA SER A 45 2.07 19.54 19.41
C SER A 45 0.72 20.21 19.18
N GLN A 46 0.10 20.78 20.23
CA GLN A 46 -1.15 21.55 20.11
C GLN A 46 -1.01 22.74 19.15
N LEU A 47 0.09 23.51 19.25
CA LEU A 47 0.36 24.61 18.31
C LEU A 47 0.49 24.11 16.88
N ARG A 48 1.23 23.01 16.68
CA ARG A 48 1.41 22.40 15.36
C ARG A 48 0.07 21.89 14.80
N ALA A 49 -0.75 21.24 15.62
CA ALA A 49 -2.05 20.73 15.22
C ALA A 49 -3.03 21.85 14.89
N LEU A 50 -3.08 22.93 15.70
CA LEU A 50 -3.86 24.13 15.38
C LEU A 50 -3.44 24.76 14.05
N TRP A 51 -2.13 24.84 13.81
CA TRP A 51 -1.59 25.34 12.55
C TRP A 51 -2.05 24.47 11.37
N ASN A 52 -1.97 23.14 11.51
CA ASN A 52 -2.45 22.21 10.50
C ASN A 52 -3.97 22.34 10.26
N LEU A 53 -4.79 22.42 11.31
CA LEU A 53 -6.24 22.64 11.19
C LEU A 53 -6.58 23.96 10.48
N LEU A 54 -5.78 25.01 10.73
CA LEU A 54 -5.94 26.29 10.04
C LEU A 54 -5.62 26.17 8.54
N LEU A 55 -4.55 25.44 8.21
CA LEU A 55 -4.19 25.13 6.82
C LEU A 55 -5.21 24.20 6.15
N GLU A 56 -5.83 23.29 6.87
CA GLU A 56 -6.89 22.44 6.32
C GLU A 56 -8.11 23.22 5.87
N ARG A 57 -8.42 24.36 6.50
CA ARG A 57 -9.53 25.22 6.05
C ARG A 57 -9.31 25.82 4.65
N THR A 58 -8.07 25.87 4.16
CA THR A 58 -7.80 26.32 2.79
C THR A 58 -7.94 25.18 1.78
N ARG A 59 -8.04 23.93 2.23
CA ARG A 59 -8.33 22.78 1.39
C ARG A 59 -9.85 22.71 1.16
N PRO A 60 -10.30 22.34 -0.05
CA PRO A 60 -11.70 22.05 -0.29
C PRO A 60 -12.20 20.99 0.71
N PRO A 61 -13.38 21.17 1.33
CA PRO A 61 -13.91 20.17 2.24
C PRO A 61 -14.11 18.86 1.47
N LEU A 62 -13.61 17.76 2.01
CA LEU A 62 -13.87 16.44 1.47
C LEU A 62 -15.37 16.17 1.60
N GLN A 63 -16.04 15.92 0.47
CA GLN A 63 -17.43 15.46 0.47
C GLN A 63 -17.46 13.98 0.83
N LEU A 64 -17.28 13.71 2.11
CA LEU A 64 -17.35 12.36 2.65
C LEU A 64 -18.83 12.00 2.85
N ALA A 65 -19.24 10.84 2.37
CA ALA A 65 -20.51 10.26 2.77
C ALA A 65 -20.34 9.62 4.17
N ALA A 66 -20.22 10.46 5.20
CA ALA A 66 -19.97 10.00 6.58
C ALA A 66 -21.05 9.03 7.09
N ASP A 67 -22.28 9.19 6.58
CA ASP A 67 -23.42 8.32 6.86
C ASP A 67 -23.64 7.24 5.78
N ALA A 68 -22.68 7.03 4.87
CA ALA A 68 -22.74 5.92 3.94
C ALA A 68 -22.85 4.62 4.75
N LYS A 69 -23.87 3.82 4.44
CA LYS A 69 -24.05 2.54 5.08
C LYS A 69 -22.85 1.67 4.74
N ILE A 70 -22.06 1.29 5.74
CA ILE A 70 -21.04 0.26 5.59
C ILE A 70 -21.79 -1.05 5.36
N GLU A 71 -21.59 -1.63 4.18
CA GLU A 71 -22.11 -2.96 3.89
C GLU A 71 -21.29 -3.99 4.64
N TYR A 72 -21.91 -4.66 5.61
CA TYR A 72 -21.35 -5.84 6.25
C TYR A 72 -21.68 -7.05 5.39
N TYR A 73 -20.66 -7.80 4.98
CA TYR A 73 -20.84 -9.04 4.25
C TYR A 73 -20.80 -10.21 5.23
N ASP A 74 -21.82 -11.06 5.22
CA ASP A 74 -21.83 -12.26 6.04
C ASP A 74 -20.95 -13.37 5.45
N GLY A 75 -20.62 -14.36 6.30
CA GLY A 75 -19.87 -15.55 5.91
C GLY A 75 -18.41 -15.25 5.56
N VAL A 76 -17.84 -16.05 4.64
CA VAL A 76 -16.42 -15.97 4.30
C VAL A 76 -16.03 -14.58 3.76
N THR A 77 -16.93 -13.88 3.05
CA THR A 77 -16.60 -12.59 2.43
C THR A 77 -16.32 -11.49 3.46
N GLY A 78 -17.01 -11.45 4.61
CA GLY A 78 -16.71 -10.48 5.67
C GLY A 78 -15.92 -11.04 6.85
N ALA A 79 -15.45 -12.30 6.76
CA ALA A 79 -14.57 -12.86 7.77
C ALA A 79 -13.20 -12.16 7.76
N PRO A 80 -12.54 -12.03 8.91
CA PRO A 80 -11.24 -11.39 8.99
C PRO A 80 -10.16 -12.18 8.24
N GLY A 81 -9.12 -11.46 7.81
CA GLY A 81 -7.93 -12.03 7.20
C GLY A 81 -6.66 -11.77 8.01
N VAL A 82 -5.61 -12.50 7.66
CA VAL A 82 -4.28 -12.37 8.27
C VAL A 82 -3.18 -12.36 7.21
N ASN A 83 -2.10 -11.60 7.43
CA ASN A 83 -0.90 -11.67 6.58
C ASN A 83 -0.11 -12.94 6.92
N THR A 84 0.39 -13.61 5.90
CA THR A 84 1.20 -14.83 6.05
C THR A 84 2.47 -14.76 5.23
N PHE A 85 3.51 -15.48 5.66
CA PHE A 85 4.79 -15.59 4.95
C PHE A 85 5.16 -17.06 4.75
N LEU A 86 4.18 -17.90 4.38
CA LEU A 86 4.35 -19.36 4.30
C LEU A 86 5.42 -19.78 3.29
N HIS A 87 5.76 -18.94 2.32
CA HIS A 87 6.81 -19.23 1.34
C HIS A 87 8.22 -19.22 1.97
N GLN A 88 8.37 -18.62 3.16
CA GLN A 88 9.60 -18.62 3.94
C GLN A 88 9.71 -19.84 4.87
N GLU A 89 8.60 -20.56 5.07
CA GLU A 89 8.58 -21.79 5.85
C GLU A 89 8.98 -22.98 4.96
N VAL A 90 10.05 -23.65 5.35
CA VAL A 90 10.65 -24.75 4.58
C VAL A 90 9.81 -26.03 4.76
N GLU A 91 9.36 -26.30 5.98
CA GLU A 91 8.74 -27.57 6.34
C GLU A 91 7.23 -27.53 6.05
N SER A 92 6.74 -28.44 5.20
CA SER A 92 5.31 -28.51 4.86
C SER A 92 4.42 -28.75 6.08
N SER A 93 4.88 -29.53 7.07
CA SER A 93 4.15 -29.76 8.32
C SER A 93 3.97 -28.50 9.15
N LYS A 94 4.94 -27.58 9.14
CA LYS A 94 4.82 -26.27 9.80
C LYS A 94 3.89 -25.34 9.05
N ARG A 95 3.92 -25.34 7.71
CA ARG A 95 2.95 -24.59 6.89
C ARG A 95 1.52 -25.04 7.16
N GLU A 96 1.31 -26.36 7.18
CA GLU A 96 0.01 -26.94 7.52
C GLU A 96 -0.43 -26.55 8.93
N ARG A 97 0.45 -26.65 9.92
CA ARG A 97 0.12 -26.26 11.29
C ARG A 97 -0.27 -24.79 11.40
N GLN A 98 0.42 -23.89 10.69
CA GLN A 98 0.09 -22.47 10.66
C GLN A 98 -1.30 -22.22 10.05
N LEU A 99 -1.62 -22.83 8.91
CA LEU A 99 -2.93 -22.68 8.27
C LEU A 99 -4.06 -23.26 9.11
N GLN A 100 -3.84 -24.41 9.77
CA GLN A 100 -4.77 -24.95 10.74
C GLN A 100 -5.05 -23.94 11.87
N MET A 101 -4.00 -23.37 12.47
CA MET A 101 -4.14 -22.38 13.55
C MET A 101 -4.90 -21.12 13.10
N ILE A 102 -4.68 -20.66 11.86
CA ILE A 102 -5.39 -19.52 11.27
C ILE A 102 -6.89 -19.83 11.16
N ALA A 103 -7.24 -21.00 10.64
CA ALA A 103 -8.63 -21.43 10.50
C ALA A 103 -9.33 -21.62 11.86
N ASP A 104 -8.64 -22.26 12.82
CA ASP A 104 -9.11 -22.47 14.20
C ASP A 104 -9.34 -21.15 14.94
N ALA A 105 -8.54 -20.12 14.65
CA ALA A 105 -8.71 -18.77 15.18
C ALA A 105 -9.88 -17.98 14.55
N GLY A 106 -10.58 -18.56 13.57
CA GLY A 106 -11.76 -17.96 12.94
C GLY A 106 -11.47 -17.06 11.74
N PHE A 107 -10.22 -16.94 11.31
CA PHE A 107 -9.89 -16.27 10.05
C PHE A 107 -10.35 -17.11 8.85
N ARG A 108 -10.68 -16.44 7.75
CA ARG A 108 -10.99 -17.12 6.47
C ARG A 108 -10.23 -16.58 5.27
N TRP A 109 -9.35 -15.61 5.49
CA TRP A 109 -8.49 -15.05 4.46
C TRP A 109 -7.04 -15.08 4.88
N ILE A 110 -6.16 -15.42 3.94
CA ILE A 110 -4.73 -15.18 4.05
C ILE A 110 -4.30 -14.20 2.96
N ARG A 111 -3.47 -13.22 3.32
CA ARG A 111 -2.73 -12.40 2.37
C ARG A 111 -1.32 -12.95 2.28
N GLN A 112 -1.04 -13.63 1.18
CA GLN A 112 0.15 -14.48 1.01
C GLN A 112 0.99 -13.98 -0.17
N PRO A 113 2.28 -13.69 0.04
CA PRO A 113 3.21 -13.39 -1.03
C PRO A 113 3.50 -14.60 -1.92
N PHE A 114 3.60 -14.32 -3.22
CA PHE A 114 4.10 -15.17 -4.29
C PHE A 114 5.23 -14.42 -4.99
N PRO A 115 6.42 -14.34 -4.37
CA PRO A 115 7.56 -13.61 -4.94
C PRO A 115 7.98 -14.21 -6.28
N TRP A 116 8.05 -13.37 -7.31
CA TRP A 116 8.38 -13.79 -8.65
C TRP A 116 9.78 -14.41 -8.73
N TYR A 117 10.76 -13.85 -8.00
CA TYR A 117 12.11 -14.40 -7.92
C TYR A 117 12.19 -15.82 -7.37
N ASP A 118 11.21 -16.27 -6.59
CA ASP A 118 11.20 -17.62 -6.01
C ASP A 118 10.57 -18.64 -6.97
N ILE A 119 9.81 -18.16 -7.96
CA ILE A 119 9.02 -18.98 -8.88
C ILE A 119 9.67 -19.08 -10.26
N GLU A 120 10.18 -17.98 -10.81
CA GLU A 120 10.80 -17.93 -12.14
C GLU A 120 12.28 -17.57 -12.04
N VAL A 121 13.02 -18.43 -11.35
CA VAL A 121 14.33 -18.13 -10.74
C VAL A 121 15.40 -17.73 -11.77
N SER A 122 15.51 -18.48 -12.87
CA SER A 122 16.71 -18.44 -13.73
C SER A 122 16.52 -17.68 -15.04
N ALA A 123 15.34 -17.77 -15.65
CA ALA A 123 15.01 -17.10 -16.90
C ALA A 123 13.50 -17.10 -17.12
N LYS A 124 13.02 -16.19 -17.97
CA LYS A 124 11.63 -16.15 -18.42
C LYS A 124 11.18 -17.51 -18.98
N GLY A 125 10.02 -17.96 -18.56
CA GLY A 125 9.40 -19.24 -18.85
C GLY A 125 9.98 -20.43 -18.09
N ASN A 126 11.00 -20.26 -17.24
CA ASN A 126 11.65 -21.37 -16.54
C ASN A 126 11.25 -21.41 -15.06
N TYR A 127 10.40 -22.39 -14.73
CA TYR A 127 9.89 -22.62 -13.38
C TYR A 127 10.62 -23.74 -12.63
N SER A 128 11.84 -24.09 -13.05
CA SER A 128 12.72 -24.96 -12.27
C SER A 128 13.49 -24.14 -11.23
N ASP A 129 13.43 -24.54 -9.97
CA ASP A 129 14.29 -23.99 -8.92
C ASP A 129 15.69 -24.59 -9.04
N THR A 130 16.56 -23.91 -9.79
CA THR A 130 17.96 -24.32 -10.01
C THR A 130 18.81 -24.32 -8.75
N ARG A 131 18.35 -23.73 -7.64
CA ARG A 131 19.05 -23.72 -6.35
C ARG A 131 18.90 -25.06 -5.63
N ASN A 132 17.76 -25.73 -5.82
CA ASN A 132 17.34 -26.91 -5.08
C ASN A 132 17.01 -28.14 -5.95
N GLY A 133 16.94 -27.97 -7.28
CA GLY A 133 16.65 -29.05 -8.23
C GLY A 133 15.18 -29.54 -8.17
N ILE A 134 14.25 -28.66 -7.81
CA ILE A 134 12.81 -28.96 -7.68
C ILE A 134 11.98 -28.04 -8.57
N GLU A 135 10.70 -28.36 -8.77
CA GLU A 135 9.74 -27.45 -9.37
C GLU A 135 9.52 -26.23 -8.46
N ALA A 136 9.73 -25.03 -8.96
CA ALA A 136 9.63 -23.80 -8.17
C ALA A 136 8.20 -23.54 -7.67
N TRP A 137 7.20 -24.02 -8.41
CA TRP A 137 5.79 -23.96 -8.01
C TRP A 137 5.43 -24.88 -6.83
N ALA A 138 6.21 -25.93 -6.55
CA ALA A 138 5.81 -26.97 -5.60
C ALA A 138 5.47 -26.44 -4.20
N LYS A 139 6.19 -25.39 -3.76
CA LYS A 139 5.92 -24.75 -2.47
C LYS A 139 4.57 -24.02 -2.48
N TYR A 140 4.26 -23.32 -3.55
CA TYR A 140 3.04 -22.53 -3.72
C TYR A 140 1.82 -23.43 -3.94
N ASP A 141 1.97 -24.52 -4.68
CA ASP A 141 0.92 -25.54 -4.83
C ASP A 141 0.52 -26.11 -3.48
N ASN A 142 1.49 -26.48 -2.65
CA ASN A 142 1.21 -26.95 -1.30
C ASN A 142 0.50 -25.89 -0.43
N ILE A 143 0.82 -24.60 -0.59
CA ILE A 143 0.12 -23.52 0.13
C ILE A 143 -1.35 -23.42 -0.33
N VAL A 144 -1.60 -23.50 -1.64
CA VAL A 144 -2.96 -23.47 -2.21
C VAL A 144 -3.77 -24.68 -1.75
N ASP A 145 -3.22 -25.89 -1.88
CA ASP A 145 -3.87 -27.13 -1.45
C ASP A 145 -4.23 -27.09 0.05
N LEU A 146 -3.33 -26.58 0.89
CA LEU A 146 -3.57 -26.45 2.32
C LEU A 146 -4.62 -25.36 2.63
N ALA A 147 -4.61 -24.23 1.90
CA ALA A 147 -5.62 -23.20 2.09
C ALA A 147 -7.02 -23.74 1.77
N GLU A 148 -7.17 -24.51 0.67
CA GLU A 148 -8.44 -25.18 0.33
C GLU A 148 -8.84 -26.21 1.38
N LYS A 149 -7.89 -27.03 1.86
CA LYS A 149 -8.13 -28.02 2.91
C LYS A 149 -8.71 -27.40 4.19
N TYR A 150 -8.30 -26.18 4.53
CA TYR A 150 -8.73 -25.48 5.75
C TYR A 150 -9.79 -24.39 5.50
N ASP A 151 -10.44 -24.37 4.33
CA ASP A 151 -11.46 -23.38 3.94
C ASP A 151 -10.99 -21.93 4.08
N LEU A 152 -9.75 -21.68 3.66
CA LEU A 152 -9.10 -20.37 3.64
C LEU A 152 -9.02 -19.86 2.20
N ARG A 153 -9.41 -18.60 1.99
CA ARG A 153 -9.25 -17.89 0.72
C ARG A 153 -7.92 -17.15 0.68
N ILE A 154 -7.33 -17.07 -0.51
CA ILE A 154 -6.03 -16.44 -0.72
C ILE A 154 -6.21 -15.09 -1.43
N ILE A 155 -5.58 -14.05 -0.89
CA ILE A 155 -5.14 -12.88 -1.63
C ILE A 155 -3.67 -13.12 -2.00
N ALA A 156 -3.42 -13.47 -3.26
CA ALA A 156 -2.07 -13.76 -3.75
C ALA A 156 -1.37 -12.44 -4.11
N ARG A 157 -0.35 -12.06 -3.35
CA ARG A 157 0.45 -10.85 -3.59
C ARG A 157 1.61 -11.17 -4.52
N LEU A 158 1.56 -10.64 -5.74
CA LEU A 158 2.55 -10.85 -6.80
C LEU A 158 3.51 -9.66 -6.82
N GLU A 159 4.82 -9.92 -6.68
CA GLU A 159 5.84 -8.89 -6.48
C GLU A 159 7.26 -9.45 -6.70
N ALA A 160 8.27 -8.61 -6.45
CA ALA A 160 9.69 -8.99 -6.30
C ALA A 160 10.27 -9.79 -7.50
N PRO A 161 10.61 -9.09 -8.60
CA PRO A 161 11.13 -9.69 -9.82
C PRO A 161 12.45 -10.45 -9.60
N PRO A 162 12.69 -11.52 -10.37
CA PRO A 162 13.99 -12.17 -10.43
C PRO A 162 15.05 -11.23 -11.03
N ALA A 163 16.32 -11.48 -10.71
CA ALA A 163 17.44 -10.65 -11.17
C ALA A 163 17.52 -10.50 -12.69
N TRP A 164 17.11 -11.53 -13.45
CA TRP A 164 17.11 -11.47 -14.92
C TRP A 164 16.09 -10.45 -15.48
N ALA A 165 15.06 -10.09 -14.71
CA ALA A 165 14.03 -9.13 -15.11
C ALA A 165 14.47 -7.67 -14.88
N HIS A 166 15.61 -7.43 -14.23
CA HIS A 166 16.18 -6.09 -14.00
C HIS A 166 17.19 -5.67 -15.07
N GLN A 167 17.25 -6.36 -16.21
CA GLN A 167 18.19 -6.04 -17.29
C GLN A 167 18.10 -4.57 -17.71
N GLY A 168 19.23 -3.86 -17.68
CA GLY A 168 19.32 -2.44 -18.03
C GLY A 168 19.39 -1.48 -16.83
N TYR A 169 19.12 -1.96 -15.62
CA TYR A 169 19.39 -1.21 -14.40
C TYR A 169 20.81 -1.44 -13.89
N LYS A 170 21.40 -0.41 -13.26
CA LYS A 170 22.75 -0.50 -12.66
C LYS A 170 22.72 -1.26 -11.33
N ASP A 171 21.80 -0.86 -10.46
CA ASP A 171 21.44 -1.53 -9.20
C ASP A 171 20.05 -1.04 -8.80
N LEU A 172 19.08 -1.95 -8.65
CA LEU A 172 17.71 -1.65 -8.22
C LEU A 172 17.35 -2.33 -6.89
N GLY A 173 18.27 -3.08 -6.30
CA GLY A 173 17.95 -4.00 -5.21
C GLY A 173 17.00 -5.13 -5.65
N THR A 174 16.54 -5.93 -4.69
CA THR A 174 15.70 -7.12 -4.93
C THR A 174 14.21 -6.83 -5.09
N LEU A 175 13.78 -5.61 -4.75
CA LEU A 175 12.38 -5.17 -4.76
C LEU A 175 12.13 -4.04 -5.77
N GLY A 176 13.05 -3.83 -6.71
CA GLY A 176 12.83 -2.92 -7.83
C GLY A 176 11.87 -3.50 -8.89
N PRO A 177 11.17 -2.63 -9.65
CA PRO A 177 10.32 -3.08 -10.75
C PRO A 177 11.15 -3.75 -11.87
N PRO A 178 10.53 -4.57 -12.72
CA PRO A 178 11.22 -5.13 -13.88
C PRO A 178 11.47 -4.06 -14.94
N ALA A 179 12.44 -4.30 -15.82
CA ALA A 179 12.74 -3.42 -16.95
C ALA A 179 11.64 -3.44 -18.02
N ASP A 180 10.97 -4.59 -18.19
CA ASP A 180 9.79 -4.73 -19.04
C ASP A 180 8.58 -5.16 -18.19
N PHE A 181 7.55 -4.32 -18.14
CA PHE A 181 6.31 -4.62 -17.41
C PHE A 181 5.52 -5.77 -18.04
N ASN A 182 5.76 -6.11 -19.31
CA ASN A 182 5.16 -7.28 -19.94
C ASN A 182 5.72 -8.60 -19.37
N ASP A 183 6.98 -8.62 -18.92
CA ASP A 183 7.53 -9.81 -18.27
C ASP A 183 6.79 -10.11 -16.96
N PHE A 184 6.52 -9.07 -16.16
CA PHE A 184 5.70 -9.24 -14.96
C PHE A 184 4.26 -9.58 -15.30
N ALA A 185 3.67 -8.98 -16.33
CA ALA A 185 2.34 -9.35 -16.78
C ALA A 185 2.25 -10.82 -17.21
N ASP A 186 3.28 -11.36 -17.87
CA ASP A 186 3.37 -12.78 -18.23
C ASP A 186 3.52 -13.68 -16.99
N PHE A 187 4.24 -13.25 -15.95
CA PHE A 187 4.25 -13.95 -14.65
C PHE A 187 2.88 -13.96 -13.97
N VAL A 188 2.16 -12.82 -13.98
CA VAL A 188 0.77 -12.75 -13.52
C VAL A 188 -0.08 -13.72 -14.33
N ALA A 189 0.11 -13.79 -15.65
CA ALA A 189 -0.59 -14.70 -16.54
C ALA A 189 -0.36 -16.17 -16.16
N ALA A 190 0.90 -16.55 -15.92
CA ALA A 190 1.26 -17.90 -15.52
C ALA A 190 0.63 -18.27 -14.18
N THR A 191 0.65 -17.36 -13.21
CA THR A 191 0.06 -17.56 -11.88
C THR A 191 -1.46 -17.72 -11.96
N VAL A 192 -2.14 -16.83 -12.67
CA VAL A 192 -3.61 -16.89 -12.85
C VAL A 192 -4.02 -18.13 -13.63
N THR A 193 -3.26 -18.53 -14.65
CA THR A 193 -3.52 -19.76 -15.40
C THR A 193 -3.39 -20.99 -14.51
N ARG A 194 -2.34 -21.05 -13.68
CA ARG A 194 -2.06 -22.18 -12.81
C ARG A 194 -3.13 -22.36 -11.73
N TYR A 195 -3.58 -21.27 -11.11
CA TYR A 195 -4.52 -21.30 -9.99
C TYR A 195 -5.95 -20.93 -10.37
N LYS A 196 -6.30 -21.05 -11.66
CA LYS A 196 -7.66 -20.81 -12.14
C LYS A 196 -8.65 -21.72 -11.43
N GLY A 197 -9.67 -21.13 -10.80
CA GLY A 197 -10.65 -21.84 -9.98
C GLY A 197 -10.26 -22.06 -8.52
N HIS A 198 -8.99 -21.84 -8.16
CA HIS A 198 -8.46 -22.04 -6.81
C HIS A 198 -8.17 -20.69 -6.12
N ILE A 199 -7.63 -19.71 -6.85
CA ILE A 199 -7.40 -18.33 -6.35
C ILE A 199 -8.16 -17.34 -7.21
N ARG A 200 -8.97 -16.51 -6.54
CA ARG A 200 -9.74 -15.43 -7.19
C ARG A 200 -9.10 -14.04 -7.04
N TYR A 201 -8.34 -13.78 -5.98
CA TYR A 201 -7.88 -12.42 -5.64
C TYR A 201 -6.36 -12.31 -5.78
N TYR A 202 -5.92 -11.36 -6.61
CA TYR A 202 -4.51 -11.12 -6.89
C TYR A 202 -4.17 -9.66 -6.58
N GLN A 203 -3.27 -9.44 -5.63
CA GLN A 203 -2.70 -8.13 -5.36
C GLN A 203 -1.47 -7.91 -6.23
N ILE A 204 -1.47 -6.82 -6.97
CA ILE A 204 -0.38 -6.44 -7.86
C ILE A 204 0.56 -5.51 -7.12
N TRP A 205 1.70 -6.06 -6.73
CA TRP A 205 2.79 -5.39 -6.02
C TRP A 205 2.51 -5.09 -4.54
N ASN A 206 3.52 -4.60 -3.84
CA ASN A 206 3.45 -4.15 -2.45
C ASN A 206 4.01 -2.73 -2.33
N GLU A 207 3.27 -1.82 -1.68
CA GLU A 207 3.75 -0.51 -1.22
C GLU A 207 4.72 0.24 -2.17
N PRO A 208 4.41 0.43 -3.47
CA PRO A 208 5.33 1.04 -4.45
C PRO A 208 5.71 2.50 -4.13
N ASN A 209 5.07 3.08 -3.10
CA ASN A 209 5.26 4.43 -2.63
C ASN A 209 6.28 4.54 -1.48
N ILE A 210 6.94 3.46 -1.06
CA ILE A 210 8.00 3.50 -0.04
C ILE A 210 9.23 2.70 -0.46
N TYR A 211 10.37 2.98 0.16
CA TYR A 211 11.57 2.18 0.05
C TYR A 211 11.53 0.99 1.03
N PRO A 212 12.08 -0.18 0.64
CA PRO A 212 12.71 -0.52 -0.65
C PRO A 212 11.72 -1.02 -1.72
N GLU A 213 10.43 -0.87 -1.51
CA GLU A 213 9.34 -1.50 -2.25
C GLU A 213 9.14 -0.99 -3.70
N TRP A 214 9.98 -0.06 -4.18
CA TRP A 214 10.10 0.28 -5.61
C TRP A 214 11.56 0.33 -6.09
N GLY A 215 12.43 -0.38 -5.36
CA GLY A 215 13.87 -0.47 -5.58
C GLY A 215 14.67 0.73 -5.08
N GLU A 216 15.96 0.74 -5.40
CA GLU A 216 16.94 1.79 -5.08
C GLU A 216 16.74 3.07 -5.93
N GLN A 217 15.49 3.50 -6.08
CA GLN A 217 15.08 4.65 -6.87
C GLN A 217 13.88 5.37 -6.23
N ARG A 218 13.42 6.45 -6.87
CA ARG A 218 12.21 7.15 -6.45
C ARG A 218 10.97 6.35 -6.86
N SER A 219 9.96 6.32 -6.00
CA SER A 219 8.62 5.84 -6.35
C SER A 219 8.09 6.54 -7.60
N ASN A 220 7.51 5.76 -8.51
CA ASN A 220 6.96 6.26 -9.76
C ASN A 220 5.51 5.77 -9.96
N PRO A 221 4.51 6.59 -9.59
CA PRO A 221 3.10 6.24 -9.74
C PRO A 221 2.68 5.95 -11.19
N GLU A 222 3.25 6.66 -12.16
CA GLU A 222 2.92 6.49 -13.58
C GLU A 222 3.46 5.16 -14.12
N ASP A 223 4.66 4.74 -13.70
CA ASP A 223 5.21 3.43 -14.06
C ASP A 223 4.48 2.29 -13.36
N TYR A 224 4.13 2.46 -12.08
CA TYR A 224 3.26 1.51 -11.39
C TYR A 224 1.91 1.34 -12.11
N ALA A 225 1.29 2.43 -12.56
CA ALA A 225 0.02 2.39 -13.30
C ALA A 225 0.14 1.58 -14.61
N LYS A 226 1.23 1.77 -15.37
CA LYS A 226 1.48 0.97 -16.60
C LYS A 226 1.61 -0.52 -16.28
N MET A 227 2.41 -0.85 -15.25
CA MET A 227 2.60 -2.25 -14.82
C MET A 227 1.29 -2.88 -14.34
N LEU A 228 0.51 -2.15 -13.55
CA LEU A 228 -0.80 -2.57 -13.08
C LEU A 228 -1.77 -2.83 -14.23
N CYS A 229 -1.83 -1.94 -15.22
CA CYS A 229 -2.66 -2.13 -16.41
C CYS A 229 -2.24 -3.35 -17.25
N ALA A 230 -0.94 -3.57 -17.43
CA ALA A 230 -0.43 -4.75 -18.14
C ALA A 230 -0.85 -6.06 -17.43
N ALA A 231 -0.63 -6.13 -16.11
CA ALA A 231 -1.05 -7.26 -15.28
C ALA A 231 -2.57 -7.49 -15.31
N TYR A 232 -3.36 -6.42 -15.18
CA TYR A 232 -4.82 -6.48 -15.22
C TYR A 232 -5.34 -7.05 -16.53
N MET A 233 -4.88 -6.51 -17.66
CA MET A 233 -5.32 -6.99 -18.98
C MET A 233 -4.98 -8.47 -19.17
N ARG A 234 -3.78 -8.89 -18.78
CA ARG A 234 -3.32 -10.26 -18.93
C ARG A 234 -4.11 -11.24 -18.06
N ALA A 235 -4.37 -10.87 -16.81
CA ALA A 235 -5.18 -11.66 -15.89
C ALA A 235 -6.62 -11.83 -16.39
N LYS A 236 -7.27 -10.72 -16.79
CA LYS A 236 -8.66 -10.75 -17.29
C LYS A 236 -8.82 -11.52 -18.60
N GLN A 237 -7.78 -11.56 -19.45
CA GLN A 237 -7.77 -12.41 -20.66
C GLN A 237 -7.83 -13.91 -20.35
N ILE A 238 -7.20 -14.34 -19.25
CA ILE A 238 -7.16 -15.76 -18.84
C ILE A 238 -8.43 -16.14 -18.08
N ASP A 239 -8.83 -15.29 -17.14
CA ASP A 239 -10.01 -15.48 -16.32
C ASP A 239 -10.65 -14.13 -15.98
N PRO A 240 -11.76 -13.76 -16.66
CA PRO A 240 -12.46 -12.52 -16.37
C PRO A 240 -13.03 -12.42 -14.94
N SER A 241 -13.15 -13.54 -14.22
CA SER A 241 -13.77 -13.60 -12.89
C SER A 241 -12.83 -13.28 -11.72
N VAL A 242 -11.51 -13.24 -11.99
CA VAL A 242 -10.51 -12.86 -10.98
C VAL A 242 -10.65 -11.39 -10.62
N VAL A 243 -10.25 -11.07 -9.39
CA VAL A 243 -10.27 -9.73 -8.81
C VAL A 243 -8.84 -9.26 -8.68
N ILE A 244 -8.54 -8.12 -9.30
CA ILE A 244 -7.24 -7.46 -9.26
C ILE A 244 -7.28 -6.36 -8.21
N ILE A 245 -6.40 -6.49 -7.22
CA ILE A 245 -6.23 -5.54 -6.12
C ILE A 245 -4.99 -4.71 -6.41
N ALA A 246 -5.14 -3.38 -6.45
CA ALA A 246 -3.99 -2.47 -6.53
C ALA A 246 -3.13 -2.59 -5.26
N ALA A 247 -1.85 -2.26 -5.37
CA ALA A 247 -0.90 -2.33 -4.28
C ALA A 247 -1.41 -1.55 -3.07
N ALA A 248 -1.30 -2.14 -1.89
CA ALA A 248 -1.61 -1.47 -0.65
C ALA A 248 -0.57 -0.36 -0.44
N LEU A 249 -0.99 0.91 -0.56
CA LEU A 249 -0.09 2.05 -0.37
C LEU A 249 0.26 2.21 1.12
N ALA A 250 1.54 2.47 1.41
CA ALA A 250 2.01 2.75 2.76
C ALA A 250 1.64 4.18 3.19
N PRO A 251 1.21 4.42 4.44
CA PRO A 251 0.95 5.76 4.92
C PRO A 251 2.28 6.51 5.08
N THR A 252 2.54 7.50 4.23
CA THR A 252 3.76 8.31 4.31
C THR A 252 3.44 9.80 4.22
N ILE A 253 4.27 10.63 4.85
CA ILE A 253 4.07 12.09 4.92
C ILE A 253 4.87 12.87 3.87
N SER A 254 5.77 12.19 3.16
CA SER A 254 6.74 12.80 2.25
C SER A 254 6.08 13.22 0.95
N GLN A 255 6.22 14.49 0.55
CA GLN A 255 5.49 15.02 -0.62
C GLN A 255 6.28 14.92 -1.93
N ASP A 256 7.61 14.84 -1.87
CA ASP A 256 8.51 14.97 -3.01
C ASP A 256 9.34 13.70 -3.27
N GLY A 257 8.92 12.56 -2.71
CA GLY A 257 9.68 11.31 -2.79
C GLY A 257 10.88 11.30 -1.83
N GLY A 258 10.85 12.11 -0.77
CA GLY A 258 11.73 12.06 0.40
C GLY A 258 13.15 12.54 0.16
N GLY A 259 13.39 13.28 -0.93
CA GLY A 259 14.66 13.99 -1.17
C GLY A 259 15.87 13.14 -1.59
N PHE A 260 15.82 11.81 -1.51
CA PHE A 260 16.88 10.88 -1.96
C PHE A 260 16.30 9.66 -2.70
N ALA A 261 17.15 8.89 -3.38
CA ALA A 261 16.73 7.61 -3.97
C ALA A 261 16.33 6.65 -2.84
N GLY A 262 15.04 6.33 -2.72
CA GLY A 262 14.49 5.57 -1.59
C GLY A 262 13.69 6.39 -0.56
N GLY A 263 13.37 7.66 -0.82
CA GLY A 263 12.40 8.37 0.01
C GLY A 263 10.95 7.96 -0.34
N GLY A 264 10.08 7.84 0.67
CA GLY A 264 8.66 7.54 0.45
C GLY A 264 7.91 8.69 -0.25
N LEU A 265 6.79 8.37 -0.89
CA LEU A 265 5.83 9.32 -1.46
C LEU A 265 4.47 9.17 -0.78
N ASN A 266 3.88 10.30 -0.40
CA ASN A 266 2.58 10.35 0.26
C ASN A 266 1.57 9.55 -0.56
N ASP A 267 0.86 8.67 0.14
CA ASP A 267 -0.12 7.74 -0.41
C ASP A 267 -1.20 8.45 -1.23
N LEU A 268 -1.74 9.58 -0.76
CA LEU A 268 -2.75 10.34 -1.49
C LEU A 268 -2.18 10.98 -2.77
N ILE A 269 -0.94 11.49 -2.72
CA ILE A 269 -0.26 12.01 -3.92
C ILE A 269 0.00 10.88 -4.92
N PHE A 270 0.48 9.73 -4.44
CA PHE A 270 0.71 8.55 -5.27
C PHE A 270 -0.61 8.09 -5.92
N LEU A 271 -1.68 7.97 -5.12
CA LEU A 271 -3.01 7.57 -5.56
C LEU A 271 -3.54 8.53 -6.65
N GLN A 272 -3.48 9.84 -6.42
CA GLN A 272 -3.94 10.81 -7.40
C GLN A 272 -3.16 10.70 -8.72
N ARG A 273 -1.83 10.54 -8.65
CA ARG A 273 -0.97 10.43 -9.84
C ARG A 273 -1.22 9.14 -10.61
N MET A 274 -1.38 8.00 -9.95
CA MET A 274 -1.73 6.75 -10.64
C MET A 274 -3.11 6.82 -11.30
N TYR A 275 -4.10 7.47 -10.67
CA TYR A 275 -5.42 7.70 -11.29
C TYR A 275 -5.33 8.60 -12.52
N ASN A 276 -4.56 9.70 -12.44
CA ASN A 276 -4.30 10.57 -13.59
C ASN A 276 -3.60 9.84 -14.73
N ALA A 277 -2.79 8.83 -14.42
CA ALA A 277 -2.15 7.94 -15.39
C ALA A 277 -3.09 6.84 -15.95
N GLY A 278 -4.35 6.81 -15.53
CA GLY A 278 -5.37 5.89 -16.05
C GLY A 278 -5.56 4.60 -15.24
N ALA A 279 -4.91 4.46 -14.08
CA ALA A 279 -4.98 3.22 -13.29
C ALA A 279 -6.40 2.84 -12.82
N GLY A 280 -7.33 3.80 -12.72
CA GLY A 280 -8.70 3.54 -12.25
C GLY A 280 -9.50 2.56 -13.13
N ALA A 281 -9.06 2.28 -14.36
CA ALA A 281 -9.66 1.27 -15.24
C ALA A 281 -8.95 -0.10 -15.18
N CYS A 282 -7.91 -0.23 -14.35
CA CYS A 282 -6.94 -1.32 -14.35
C CYS A 282 -6.86 -2.09 -13.02
N PHE A 283 -7.85 -1.94 -12.14
CA PHE A 283 -8.01 -2.77 -10.93
C PHE A 283 -9.47 -2.78 -10.51
N ASP A 284 -9.85 -3.79 -9.73
CA ASP A 284 -11.21 -3.95 -9.20
C ASP A 284 -11.32 -3.42 -7.76
N VAL A 285 -10.22 -3.48 -7.00
CA VAL A 285 -10.17 -3.09 -5.58
C VAL A 285 -8.96 -2.20 -5.32
N ALA A 286 -9.18 -1.01 -4.74
CA ALA A 286 -8.13 -0.20 -4.15
C ALA A 286 -7.81 -0.72 -2.75
N SER A 287 -6.54 -0.73 -2.35
CA SER A 287 -6.13 -1.13 -1.01
C SER A 287 -5.10 -0.15 -0.43
N ALA A 288 -5.01 -0.11 0.90
CA ALA A 288 -4.07 0.74 1.63
C ALA A 288 -3.61 0.03 2.90
N GLN A 289 -2.41 0.35 3.37
CA GLN A 289 -1.93 -0.12 4.66
C GLN A 289 -2.43 0.80 5.77
N GLY A 290 -3.20 0.23 6.69
CA GLY A 290 -3.75 0.95 7.84
C GLY A 290 -2.82 0.99 9.05
N TYR A 291 -1.50 1.17 8.85
CA TYR A 291 -0.61 1.41 9.99
C TYR A 291 -0.97 2.76 10.61
N GLY A 292 -1.45 2.74 11.86
CA GLY A 292 -1.77 3.97 12.59
C GLY A 292 -0.55 4.89 12.62
N LEU A 293 -0.77 6.18 12.32
CA LEU A 293 0.20 7.25 12.55
C LEU A 293 -0.01 7.86 13.94
#